data_AF-A0ABC9WXK6-F1
#
_entry.id   AF-A0ABC9WXK6-F1
#
_cell.length_a   1.000
_cell.length_b   1.000
_cell.length_c   1.000
_cell.angle_alpha   90.00
_cell.angle_beta   90.00
_cell.angle_gamma   90.00
#
_symmetry.space_group_name_H-M   'P 1'
#
loop_
_entity.id
_entity.type
_entity.pdbx_description
1 polymer ?
#
loop_
_entity_poly.entity_id
_entity_poly.type
_entity_poly.pdbx_seq_one_letter_code
_entity_poly.pdbx_strand_id
1 'polypeptide(L)'
;MRRLNQLLAKGLLFIEEKVKLCEGEDRIDVLSEIWDHYFTETLPTLQAIFYPVQGQELTIRQIALLGFRDLVLLKVKLEEILPLVQTKLPASIVQMLLILQSVHEPTGPSEGYLQLEELVKQVVSPYLGLCEDQSFSGSTCLLEKKTVHDAMRDRKQRPKYF
;
A
#
# COMPACT_ATOMS: atom_id res chain seq x y z
N MET A 1 2.51 14.59 24.06
CA MET A 1 1.86 13.97 22.89
C MET A 1 0.53 14.59 22.44
N ARG A 2 -0.47 14.80 23.31
CA ARG A 2 -1.81 15.33 22.90
C ARG A 2 -1.80 16.64 22.10
N ARG A 3 -1.00 17.63 22.49
CA ARG A 3 -0.92 18.93 21.78
C ARG A 3 -0.35 18.81 20.37
N LEU A 4 0.64 17.94 20.17
CA LEU A 4 1.20 17.66 18.84
C LEU A 4 0.15 17.01 17.94
N ASN A 5 -0.58 16.00 18.42
CA ASN A 5 -1.65 15.37 17.64
C ASN A 5 -2.72 16.38 17.22
N GLN A 6 -3.09 17.31 18.10
CA GLN A 6 -4.05 18.36 17.77
C GLN A 6 -3.53 19.34 16.72
N LEU A 7 -2.28 19.77 16.83
CA LEU A 7 -1.68 20.70 15.87
C LEU A 7 -1.50 20.04 14.50
N LEU A 8 -0.97 18.82 14.49
CA LEU A 8 -0.81 18.00 13.30
C LEU A 8 -2.15 17.76 12.63
N ALA A 9 -3.18 17.33 13.37
CA ALA A 9 -4.51 17.10 12.81
C ALA A 9 -5.08 18.35 12.14
N LYS A 10 -4.94 19.53 12.77
CA LYS A 10 -5.37 20.80 12.16
C LYS A 10 -4.61 21.11 10.86
N GLY A 11 -3.29 20.93 10.84
CA GLY A 11 -2.48 21.15 9.64
C GLY A 11 -2.84 20.18 8.51
N LEU A 12 -3.09 18.91 8.84
CA LEU A 12 -3.47 17.89 7.86
C LEU A 12 -4.89 18.11 7.31
N LEU A 13 -5.84 18.56 8.13
CA LEU A 13 -7.17 18.94 7.65
C LEU A 13 -7.10 20.08 6.63
N PHE A 14 -6.24 21.08 6.85
CA PHE A 14 -6.01 22.13 5.87
C PHE A 14 -5.42 21.59 4.55
N ILE A 15 -4.50 20.62 4.63
CA ILE A 15 -3.96 19.94 3.45
C ILE A 15 -5.06 19.19 2.69
N GLU A 16 -5.91 18.46 3.40
CA GLU A 16 -7.04 17.74 2.81
C GLU A 16 -8.02 18.68 2.10
N GLU A 17 -8.38 19.78 2.73
CA GLU A 17 -9.23 20.81 2.13
C GLU A 17 -8.62 21.34 0.84
N LYS A 18 -7.30 21.60 0.83
CA LYS A 18 -6.58 22.05 -0.36
C LYS A 18 -6.65 21.04 -1.51
N VAL A 19 -6.52 19.74 -1.24
CA VAL A 19 -6.62 18.69 -2.27
C VAL A 19 -8.05 18.58 -2.81
N LYS A 20 -9.06 18.73 -1.95
CA LYS A 20 -10.47 18.66 -2.34
C LYS A 20 -10.94 19.79 -3.26
N LEU A 21 -10.23 20.92 -3.29
CA LEU A 21 -10.51 22.01 -4.21
C LEU A 21 -10.11 21.68 -5.66
N CYS A 22 -9.37 20.59 -5.88
CA CYS A 22 -8.95 20.13 -7.20
C CYS A 22 -9.88 19.01 -7.70
N GLU A 23 -10.14 19.00 -9.00
CA GLU A 23 -11.01 18.01 -9.66
C GLU A 23 -10.21 17.17 -10.67
N GLY A 24 -10.70 15.96 -10.97
CA GLY A 24 -10.12 15.12 -12.03
C GLY A 24 -8.66 14.72 -11.83
N GLU A 25 -7.89 14.76 -12.91
CA GLU A 25 -6.45 14.39 -12.93
C GLU A 25 -5.60 15.38 -12.10
N ASP A 26 -5.97 16.67 -12.08
CA ASP A 26 -5.26 17.72 -11.32
C ASP A 26 -5.23 17.42 -9.81
N ARG A 27 -6.22 16.68 -9.29
CA ARG A 27 -6.26 16.25 -7.87
C ARG A 27 -5.10 15.32 -7.53
N ILE A 28 -4.68 14.46 -8.45
CA ILE A 28 -3.57 13.53 -8.28
C ILE A 28 -2.25 14.28 -8.29
N ASP A 29 -2.09 15.23 -9.21
CA ASP A 29 -0.88 16.04 -9.32
C ASP A 29 -0.68 16.91 -8.07
N VAL A 30 -1.74 17.58 -7.61
CA VAL A 30 -1.69 18.39 -6.39
C VAL A 30 -1.43 17.52 -5.15
N LEU A 31 -2.03 16.33 -5.07
CA LEU A 31 -1.73 15.39 -3.97
C LEU A 31 -0.27 14.93 -4.02
N SER A 32 0.28 14.69 -5.21
CA SER A 32 1.67 14.31 -5.43
C SER A 32 2.62 15.39 -4.92
N GLU A 33 2.41 16.65 -5.30
CA GLU A 33 3.22 17.78 -4.85
C GLU A 33 3.16 17.99 -3.33
N ILE A 34 1.95 17.90 -2.77
CA ILE A 34 1.73 18.01 -1.33
C ILE A 34 2.47 16.91 -0.59
N TRP A 35 2.38 15.68 -1.08
CA TRP A 35 3.06 14.55 -0.47
C TRP A 35 4.58 14.72 -0.51
N ASP A 36 5.14 15.16 -1.64
CA ASP A 36 6.58 15.39 -1.78
C ASP A 36 7.07 16.43 -0.77
N HIS A 37 6.38 17.58 -0.66
CA HIS A 37 6.71 18.61 0.33
C HIS A 37 6.51 18.10 1.77
N TYR A 38 5.43 17.36 2.03
CA TYR A 38 5.15 16.81 3.34
C TYR A 38 6.26 15.83 3.77
N PHE A 39 6.64 14.91 2.89
CA PHE A 39 7.58 13.84 3.20
C PHE A 39 9.04 14.33 3.28
N THR A 40 9.42 15.31 2.46
CA THR A 40 10.81 15.80 2.38
C THR A 40 11.10 17.00 3.28
N GLU A 41 10.10 17.83 3.59
CA GLU A 41 10.29 19.03 4.41
C GLU A 41 9.55 18.94 5.74
N THR A 42 8.22 18.76 5.70
CA THR A 42 7.39 18.86 6.91
C THR A 42 7.70 17.75 7.90
N LEU A 43 7.74 16.49 7.45
CA LEU A 43 7.98 15.33 8.29
C LEU A 43 9.37 15.38 8.94
N PRO A 44 10.49 15.59 8.21
CA PRO A 44 11.81 15.76 8.82
C PRO A 44 11.87 16.93 9.80
N THR A 45 11.20 18.05 9.49
CA THR A 45 11.12 19.22 10.40
C THR A 45 10.40 18.87 11.70
N LEU A 46 9.26 18.17 11.63
CA LEU A 46 8.56 17.66 12.81
C LEU A 46 9.44 16.70 13.61
N GLN A 47 10.14 15.78 12.94
CA GLN A 47 11.06 14.86 13.61
C GLN A 47 12.20 15.62 14.32
N ALA A 48 12.75 16.68 13.71
CA ALA A 48 13.81 17.48 14.31
C ALA A 48 13.34 18.26 15.55
N ILE A 49 12.18 18.93 15.47
CA ILE A 49 11.62 19.71 16.57
C ILE A 49 11.26 18.82 17.77
N PHE A 50 10.72 17.63 17.51
CA PHE A 50 10.24 16.72 18.54
C PHE A 50 11.22 15.59 18.88
N TYR A 51 12.44 15.62 18.36
CA TYR A 51 13.48 14.64 18.70
C TYR A 51 13.69 14.46 20.21
N PRO A 52 13.73 15.53 21.05
CA PRO A 52 13.98 15.39 22.49
C PRO A 52 12.84 14.75 23.27
N VAL A 53 11.64 14.61 22.68
CA VAL A 53 10.44 14.09 23.36
C VAL A 53 10.11 12.65 22.96
N GLN A 54 11.02 11.95 22.26
CA GLN A 54 10.82 10.56 21.87
C GLN A 54 10.90 9.62 23.09
N GLY A 55 9.74 9.12 23.54
CA GLY A 55 9.60 8.09 24.57
C GLY A 55 9.32 6.70 23.99
N GLN A 56 8.75 5.79 24.78
CA GLN A 56 8.35 4.43 24.39
C GLN A 56 7.03 4.35 23.56
N GLU A 57 6.44 5.49 23.20
CA GLU A 57 5.23 5.58 22.38
C GLU A 57 5.55 5.50 20.86
N LEU A 58 4.55 5.63 19.99
CA LEU A 58 4.75 5.74 18.54
C LEU A 58 5.73 6.88 18.22
N THR A 59 6.63 6.65 17.25
CA THR A 59 7.55 7.68 16.79
C THR A 59 6.79 8.84 16.15
N ILE A 60 7.36 10.06 16.22
CA ILE A 60 6.81 11.24 15.53
C ILE A 60 6.52 10.95 14.06
N ARG A 61 7.38 10.16 13.41
CA ARG A 61 7.20 9.69 12.05
C ARG A 61 5.94 8.84 11.88
N GLN A 62 5.74 7.82 12.71
CA GLN A 62 4.55 6.98 12.65
C GLN A 62 3.28 7.80 12.88
N ILE A 63 3.28 8.70 13.85
CA ILE A 63 2.13 9.55 14.17
C ILE A 63 1.79 10.49 13.01
N ALA A 64 2.80 11.13 12.43
CA ALA A 64 2.68 12.00 11.26
C ALA A 64 2.11 11.25 10.04
N LEU A 65 2.70 10.10 9.71
CA LEU A 65 2.29 9.28 8.56
C LEU A 65 0.89 8.67 8.74
N LEU A 66 0.55 8.15 9.93
CA LEU A 66 -0.81 7.69 10.23
C LEU A 66 -1.82 8.83 10.09
N GLY A 67 -1.48 10.01 10.62
CA GLY A 67 -2.31 11.20 10.46
C GLY A 67 -2.55 11.54 8.99
N PHE A 68 -1.49 11.54 8.16
CA PHE A 68 -1.61 11.84 6.74
C PHE A 68 -2.51 10.83 6.02
N ARG A 69 -2.32 9.52 6.29
CA ARG A 69 -3.18 8.45 5.77
C ARG A 69 -4.65 8.71 6.11
N ASP A 70 -4.96 8.91 7.39
CA ASP A 70 -6.34 8.93 7.88
C ASP A 70 -7.08 10.24 7.57
N LEU A 71 -6.36 11.35 7.62
CA LEU A 71 -6.95 12.69 7.49
C LEU A 71 -6.85 13.26 6.09
N VAL A 72 -5.89 12.81 5.26
CA VAL A 72 -5.71 13.30 3.89
C VAL A 72 -6.04 12.19 2.89
N LEU A 73 -5.23 11.14 2.83
CA LEU A 73 -5.32 10.13 1.76
C LEU A 73 -6.71 9.48 1.67
N LEU A 74 -7.20 8.93 2.78
CA LEU A 74 -8.48 8.21 2.81
C LEU A 74 -9.69 9.14 2.63
N LYS A 75 -9.51 10.45 2.81
CA LYS A 75 -10.57 11.46 2.62
C LYS A 75 -10.66 11.99 1.19
N VAL A 76 -9.57 11.89 0.42
CA VAL A 76 -9.50 12.30 -0.99
C VAL A 76 -10.19 11.29 -1.93
N LYS A 77 -10.56 10.11 -1.42
CA LYS A 77 -11.26 9.03 -2.16
C LYS A 77 -10.55 8.69 -3.48
N LEU A 78 -9.30 8.27 -3.38
CA LEU A 78 -8.50 7.92 -4.56
C LEU A 78 -9.03 6.73 -5.36
N GLU A 79 -9.84 5.86 -4.74
CA GLU A 79 -10.43 4.67 -5.37
C GLU A 79 -11.23 5.02 -6.63
N GLU A 80 -11.84 6.21 -6.67
CA GLU A 80 -12.64 6.69 -7.81
C GLU A 80 -11.76 7.27 -8.94
N ILE A 81 -10.57 7.78 -8.62
CA ILE A 81 -9.70 8.48 -9.58
C ILE A 81 -8.63 7.56 -10.15
N LEU A 82 -8.04 6.69 -9.34
CA LEU A 82 -6.90 5.85 -9.73
C LEU A 82 -7.17 5.02 -11.00
N PRO A 83 -8.36 4.41 -11.19
CA PRO A 83 -8.67 3.69 -12.43
C PRO A 83 -8.61 4.58 -13.69
N LEU A 84 -8.84 5.88 -13.55
CA LEU A 84 -8.85 6.84 -14.66
C LEU A 84 -7.42 7.25 -15.08
N VAL A 85 -6.46 7.21 -14.15
CA VAL A 85 -5.10 7.77 -14.34
C VAL A 85 -3.97 6.73 -14.36
N GLN A 86 -4.29 5.42 -14.41
CA GLN A 86 -3.30 4.33 -14.28
C GLN A 86 -2.07 4.44 -15.21
N THR A 87 -2.22 5.01 -16.41
CA THR A 87 -1.11 5.13 -17.38
C THR A 87 -0.18 6.32 -17.13
N LYS A 88 -0.56 7.26 -16.26
CA LYS A 88 0.16 8.51 -15.99
C LYS A 88 0.40 8.78 -14.50
N LEU A 89 0.28 7.77 -13.65
CA LEU A 89 0.36 7.98 -12.21
C LEU A 89 1.76 8.50 -11.79
N PRO A 90 1.85 9.63 -11.05
CA PRO A 90 3.14 10.14 -10.58
C PRO A 90 3.85 9.14 -9.65
N ALA A 91 5.18 9.03 -9.79
CA ALA A 91 5.99 8.14 -8.96
C ALA A 91 5.87 8.44 -7.45
N SER A 92 5.66 9.71 -7.10
CA SER A 92 5.45 10.14 -5.72
C SER A 92 4.18 9.55 -5.11
N ILE A 93 3.11 9.34 -5.89
CA ILE A 93 1.88 8.67 -5.40
C ILE A 93 2.14 7.20 -5.11
N VAL A 94 2.85 6.51 -6.00
CA VAL A 94 3.25 5.10 -5.78
C VAL A 94 4.08 5.01 -4.50
N GLN A 95 5.09 5.88 -4.37
CA GLN A 95 5.95 5.93 -3.20
C GLN A 95 5.17 6.28 -1.92
N MET A 96 4.20 7.20 -2.00
CA MET A 96 3.31 7.55 -0.89
C MET A 96 2.56 6.33 -0.38
N LEU A 97 1.85 5.62 -1.26
CA LEU A 97 1.07 4.43 -0.90
C LEU A 97 1.97 3.36 -0.28
N LEU A 98 3.14 3.12 -0.88
CA LEU A 98 4.12 2.15 -0.40
C LEU A 98 4.74 2.52 0.96
N ILE A 99 4.84 3.80 1.29
CA ILE A 99 5.31 4.24 2.60
C ILE A 99 4.20 4.13 3.63
N LEU A 100 2.99 4.59 3.30
CA LEU A 100 1.88 4.57 4.23
C LEU A 100 1.46 3.14 4.59
N GLN A 101 1.59 2.17 3.69
CA GLN A 101 1.29 0.76 3.98
C GLN A 101 2.24 0.17 5.03
N SER A 102 3.46 0.73 5.17
CA SER A 102 4.46 0.23 6.13
C SER A 102 4.20 0.70 7.56
N VAL A 103 3.18 1.54 7.76
CA VAL A 103 2.86 2.16 9.06
C VAL A 103 1.56 1.58 9.59
N HIS A 104 1.65 0.92 10.74
CA HIS A 104 0.51 0.24 11.38
C HIS A 104 0.09 0.92 12.68
N GLU A 105 -1.21 0.89 12.97
CA GLU A 105 -1.74 1.25 14.27
C GLU A 105 -1.31 0.25 15.36
N PRO A 106 -1.08 0.73 16.59
CA PRO A 106 -0.73 -0.14 17.72
C PRO A 106 -1.88 -1.08 18.14
N THR A 107 -3.12 -0.76 17.75
CA THR A 107 -4.32 -1.52 18.10
C THR A 107 -4.66 -2.64 17.10
N GLY A 108 -3.82 -2.85 16.07
CA GLY A 108 -4.07 -3.81 14.99
C GLY A 108 -4.71 -3.20 13.75
N PRO A 109 -4.99 -4.01 12.70
CA PRO A 109 -5.45 -3.53 11.41
C PRO A 109 -6.83 -2.87 11.51
N SER A 110 -6.94 -1.65 10.98
CA SER A 110 -8.18 -0.89 10.91
C SER A 110 -8.84 -0.97 9.54
N GLU A 111 -10.09 -0.54 9.44
CA GLU A 111 -10.79 -0.38 8.16
C GLU A 111 -10.03 0.56 7.20
N GLY A 112 -9.44 1.64 7.72
CA GLY A 112 -8.64 2.56 6.91
C GLY A 112 -7.37 1.92 6.36
N TYR A 113 -6.77 0.99 7.11
CA TYR A 113 -5.64 0.20 6.64
C TYR A 113 -6.06 -0.76 5.51
N LEU A 114 -7.21 -1.43 5.62
CA LEU A 114 -7.73 -2.29 4.55
C LEU A 114 -8.07 -1.51 3.26
N GLN A 115 -8.61 -0.30 3.39
CA GLN A 115 -8.83 0.60 2.24
C GLN A 115 -7.51 0.96 1.55
N LEU A 116 -6.47 1.25 2.34
CA LEU A 116 -5.13 1.50 1.80
C LEU A 116 -4.57 0.27 1.06
N GLU A 117 -4.75 -0.94 1.58
CA GLU A 117 -4.31 -2.16 0.88
C GLU A 117 -4.98 -2.31 -0.49
N GLU A 118 -6.27 -1.97 -0.60
CA GLU A 118 -6.98 -2.03 -1.89
C GLU A 118 -6.43 -1.00 -2.89
N LEU A 119 -6.16 0.22 -2.44
CA LEU A 119 -5.49 1.25 -3.25
C LEU A 119 -4.12 0.79 -3.74
N VAL A 120 -3.33 0.18 -2.86
CA VAL A 120 -1.99 -0.34 -3.19
C VAL A 120 -2.09 -1.43 -4.25
N LYS A 121 -3.03 -2.38 -4.14
CA LYS A 121 -3.21 -3.45 -5.14
C LYS A 121 -3.44 -2.90 -6.55
N GLN A 122 -4.25 -1.84 -6.66
CA GLN A 122 -4.53 -1.20 -7.96
C GLN A 122 -3.28 -0.58 -8.60
N VAL A 123 -2.37 -0.05 -7.77
CA VAL A 123 -1.18 0.68 -8.24
C VAL A 123 0.04 -0.22 -8.43
N VAL A 124 0.17 -1.25 -7.61
CA VAL A 124 1.40 -2.05 -7.47
C VAL A 124 1.17 -3.50 -7.93
N SER A 125 0.00 -3.83 -8.50
CA SER A 125 -0.36 -5.12 -9.14
C SER A 125 0.81 -5.91 -9.78
N PRO A 126 1.74 -5.31 -10.56
CA PRO A 126 2.89 -6.05 -11.10
C PRO A 126 3.86 -6.64 -10.06
N TYR A 127 3.90 -6.16 -8.81
CA TYR A 127 4.88 -6.56 -7.79
C TYR A 127 4.29 -7.27 -6.57
N LEU A 128 2.97 -7.32 -6.42
CA LEU A 128 2.30 -7.93 -5.25
C LEU A 128 1.76 -9.34 -5.49
N GLY A 129 2.07 -9.95 -6.63
CA GLY A 129 1.75 -11.35 -6.91
C GLY A 129 0.25 -11.60 -6.88
N LEU A 130 -0.46 -11.19 -7.92
CA LEU A 130 -1.83 -11.62 -8.11
C LEU A 130 -1.81 -13.11 -8.50
N CYS A 131 -2.29 -13.97 -7.61
CA CYS A 131 -2.95 -15.19 -8.04
C CYS A 131 -4.19 -14.73 -8.81
N GLU A 132 -4.06 -14.65 -10.14
CA GLU A 132 -5.16 -14.29 -11.03
C GLU A 132 -6.28 -15.33 -10.88
N ASP A 133 -7.36 -14.93 -10.23
CA ASP A 133 -8.69 -15.49 -10.47
C ASP A 133 -9.61 -14.33 -10.86
N GLN A 134 -9.26 -13.66 -11.96
CA GLN A 134 -10.23 -12.87 -12.72
C GLN A 134 -10.11 -13.25 -14.19
N SER A 135 -10.82 -14.32 -14.51
CA SER A 135 -11.11 -14.81 -15.84
C SER A 135 -11.72 -13.70 -16.71
N PHE A 136 -10.86 -12.99 -17.45
CA PHE A 136 -11.23 -12.45 -18.75
C PHE A 136 -10.99 -13.53 -19.81
N SER A 137 -12.03 -13.74 -20.61
CA SER A 137 -12.21 -14.80 -21.59
C SER A 137 -11.00 -15.05 -22.51
N GLY A 138 -10.60 -16.32 -22.60
CA GLY A 138 -9.93 -16.85 -23.79
C GLY A 138 -8.52 -17.40 -23.59
N SER A 139 -8.35 -18.46 -22.79
CA SER A 139 -7.37 -19.52 -23.04
C SER A 139 -7.60 -20.69 -22.09
N THR A 140 -8.11 -21.79 -22.62
CA THR A 140 -8.24 -23.08 -21.93
C THR A 140 -6.85 -23.60 -21.61
N CYS A 141 -6.46 -23.63 -20.33
CA CYS A 141 -5.33 -24.43 -19.89
C CYS A 141 -5.84 -25.48 -18.89
N LEU A 142 -5.98 -26.70 -19.41
CA LEU A 142 -6.32 -27.91 -18.66
C LEU A 142 -5.23 -28.20 -17.63
N LEU A 143 -5.55 -28.07 -16.35
CA LEU A 143 -4.68 -28.48 -15.26
C LEU A 143 -4.82 -30.00 -15.05
N GLU A 144 -3.91 -30.78 -15.62
CA GLU A 144 -3.86 -32.22 -15.44
C GLU A 144 -3.37 -32.55 -14.01
N LYS A 145 -4.29 -33.09 -13.20
CA LYS A 145 -3.98 -33.65 -11.88
C LYS A 145 -3.22 -34.97 -12.09
N LYS A 146 -1.91 -34.97 -11.91
CA LYS A 146 -1.13 -36.21 -11.87
C LYS A 146 -0.95 -36.67 -10.43
N THR A 147 -1.94 -37.41 -9.93
CA THR A 147 -1.72 -38.43 -8.89
C THR A 147 -0.77 -39.47 -9.46
N VAL A 148 0.44 -39.59 -8.90
CA VAL A 148 1.30 -40.76 -9.11
C VAL A 148 1.38 -41.51 -7.80
N HIS A 149 0.35 -42.33 -7.56
CA HIS A 149 0.50 -43.52 -6.72
C HIS A 149 0.91 -44.65 -7.67
N ASP A 150 2.02 -45.31 -7.32
CA ASP A 150 2.53 -46.59 -7.82
C ASP A 150 2.99 -46.75 -9.27
N ALA A 151 4.28 -47.07 -9.40
CA ALA A 151 4.75 -48.42 -9.76
C ALA A 151 6.00 -48.36 -10.65
N MET A 152 7.18 -48.69 -10.10
CA MET A 152 8.29 -49.31 -10.84
C MET A 152 9.38 -49.80 -9.87
N ARG A 153 9.07 -50.87 -9.13
CA ARG A 153 10.09 -51.84 -8.73
C ARG A 153 9.66 -53.20 -9.23
N ASP A 154 9.82 -53.43 -10.53
CA ASP A 154 10.10 -54.77 -11.03
C ASP A 154 10.62 -54.76 -12.47
N ARG A 155 11.92 -55.02 -12.61
CA ARG A 155 12.49 -55.91 -13.63
C ARG A 155 14.01 -55.92 -13.54
N LYS A 156 14.56 -57.00 -12.98
CA LYS A 156 15.68 -57.69 -13.64
C LYS A 156 15.69 -59.16 -13.25
N GLN A 157 15.12 -59.99 -14.12
CA GLN A 157 15.41 -61.42 -14.20
C GLN A 157 16.83 -61.61 -14.75
N ARG A 158 17.61 -62.51 -14.16
CA ARG A 158 18.31 -63.57 -14.90
C ARG A 158 18.53 -64.81 -14.01
N PRO A 159 18.37 -66.02 -14.56
CA PRO A 159 18.52 -67.28 -13.84
C PRO A 159 20.00 -67.67 -13.74
N LYS A 160 20.36 -68.47 -12.73
CA LYS A 160 21.60 -69.26 -12.72
C LYS A 160 21.23 -70.73 -12.76
N TYR A 161 21.76 -71.40 -13.79
CA TYR A 161 21.87 -72.85 -13.86
C TYR A 161 23.08 -73.30 -13.04
N PHE A 162 22.95 -74.49 -12.44
CA PHE A 162 23.84 -75.23 -11.53
C PHE A 162 23.89 -74.75 -10.07
#